data_AF-A0A7X0RHA2-F1
#
_entry.id   AF-A0A7X0RHA2-F1
#
_cell.length_a   1.000
_cell.length_b   1.000
_cell.length_c   1.000
_cell.angle_alpha   90.00
_cell.angle_beta   90.00
_cell.angle_gamma   90.00
#
_symmetry.space_group_name_H-M   'P 1'
#
loop_
_entity.id
_entity.type
_entity.pdbx_description
1 polymer ?
#
loop_
_entity_poly.entity_id
_entity_poly.type
_entity_poly.pdbx_seq_one_letter_code
_entity_poly.pdbx_strand_id
1 'polypeptide(L)'
;MTAPSFTLDKPYPGEPVPEDLNTFIGLHDWLHPTEIIRKAIEYIFSFNPGEMVADWVGGDWKAVSEAGVAPEQMNEYVGRFGYEINQVRIDMMDDWEGHAASAADKYFELLALQIDEVSSHLHVASQQYHFLAGGILALAEEASNGVHEIEDKLIAMGVKAIAAAALSETVVGSLIFGAWAASDAKKCVDRWLKVYERYETTITVVHTSIGALETLLGSFPSTGEMVLPAGYDHPGVP
;
A
#
# COMPACT_ATOMS: atom_id res chain seq x y z
N MET A 1 -33.65 12.17 -7.45
CA MET A 1 -32.39 11.48 -7.10
C MET A 1 -31.23 12.28 -7.68
N THR A 2 -30.10 12.39 -6.98
CA THR A 2 -28.88 13.00 -7.52
C THR A 2 -28.21 12.02 -8.47
N ALA A 3 -27.79 12.48 -9.65
CA ALA A 3 -27.19 11.61 -10.67
C ALA A 3 -25.94 10.88 -10.15
N PRO A 4 -25.61 9.67 -10.65
CA PRO A 4 -24.43 8.92 -10.22
C PRO A 4 -23.14 9.71 -10.39
N SER A 5 -23.06 10.60 -11.37
CA SER A 5 -21.90 11.47 -11.63
C SER A 5 -21.50 12.37 -10.45
N PHE A 6 -22.38 12.58 -9.47
CA PHE A 6 -22.07 13.37 -8.27
C PHE A 6 -21.14 12.64 -7.27
N THR A 7 -20.85 11.36 -7.45
CA THR A 7 -19.85 10.63 -6.63
C THR A 7 -18.42 10.76 -7.14
N LEU A 8 -18.25 11.27 -8.37
CA LEU A 8 -16.93 11.47 -8.96
C LEU A 8 -16.38 12.83 -8.52
N ASP A 9 -15.23 12.82 -7.88
CA ASP A 9 -14.47 14.03 -7.56
C ASP A 9 -13.00 13.85 -7.99
N LYS A 10 -12.17 14.87 -7.82
CA LYS A 10 -10.73 14.69 -7.95
C LYS A 10 -10.24 13.77 -6.82
N PRO A 11 -9.38 12.78 -7.12
CA PRO A 11 -8.77 11.96 -6.08
C PRO A 11 -8.02 12.87 -5.09
N TYR A 12 -8.28 12.66 -3.80
CA TYR A 12 -7.58 13.32 -2.71
C TYR A 12 -6.93 12.25 -1.84
N PRO A 13 -5.81 12.55 -1.15
CA PRO A 13 -5.18 11.58 -0.27
C PRO A 13 -6.16 11.22 0.86
N GLY A 14 -6.46 9.92 1.02
CA GLY A 14 -7.28 9.45 2.14
C GLY A 14 -6.61 9.73 3.50
N GLU A 15 -7.39 10.13 4.50
CA GLU A 15 -6.89 10.33 5.87
C GLU A 15 -6.58 9.00 6.58
N PRO A 16 -5.57 8.96 7.47
CA PRO A 16 -4.53 9.96 7.63
C PRO A 16 -3.35 9.56 6.74
N VAL A 17 -3.03 10.37 5.73
CA VAL A 17 -1.61 10.53 5.39
C VAL A 17 -1.01 11.13 6.66
N PRO A 18 -0.24 10.38 7.46
CA PRO A 18 0.15 10.91 8.74
C PRO A 18 1.12 12.08 8.48
N GLU A 19 1.23 12.96 9.46
CA GLU A 19 2.15 14.11 9.50
C GLU A 19 3.65 13.71 9.44
N ASP A 20 3.95 12.51 8.92
CA ASP A 20 5.21 11.74 8.91
C ASP A 20 6.28 12.30 7.98
N LEU A 21 6.13 13.55 7.57
CA LEU A 21 7.31 14.37 7.34
C LEU A 21 8.22 14.34 8.60
N ASN A 22 7.67 14.21 9.81
CA ASN A 22 8.47 14.09 11.04
C ASN A 22 9.30 12.80 11.13
N THR A 23 8.81 11.68 10.61
CA THR A 23 9.56 10.41 10.51
C THR A 23 10.68 10.53 9.48
N PHE A 24 10.42 11.25 8.38
CA PHE A 24 11.44 11.63 7.40
C PHE A 24 12.46 12.63 7.97
N ILE A 25 12.04 13.53 8.86
CA ILE A 25 12.91 14.48 9.58
C ILE A 25 13.86 13.74 10.54
N GLY A 26 13.45 12.61 11.14
CA GLY A 26 14.36 11.77 11.95
C GLY A 26 15.44 11.05 11.14
N LEU A 27 15.15 10.68 9.88
CA LEU A 27 16.13 10.08 8.97
C LEU A 27 17.20 11.07 8.48
N HIS A 28 16.96 12.38 8.59
CA HIS A 28 17.94 13.39 8.19
C HIS A 28 19.24 13.33 9.01
N ASP A 29 19.16 13.00 10.31
CA ASP A 29 20.35 12.88 11.16
C ASP A 29 21.22 11.68 10.77
N TRP A 30 20.63 10.68 10.12
CA TRP A 30 21.34 9.53 9.54
C TRP A 30 21.99 9.80 8.19
N LEU A 31 21.55 10.84 7.46
CA LEU A 31 22.25 11.33 6.26
C LEU A 31 23.56 12.04 6.64
N HIS A 32 23.65 12.54 7.87
CA HIS A 32 24.83 13.22 8.40
C HIS A 32 25.24 12.71 9.79
N PRO A 33 25.61 11.41 9.93
CA PRO A 33 25.98 10.87 11.24
C PRO A 33 27.22 11.57 11.80
N THR A 34 27.27 11.72 13.12
CA THR A 34 28.49 12.22 13.78
C THR A 34 29.68 11.29 13.52
N GLU A 35 30.90 11.83 13.50
CA GLU A 35 32.12 11.08 13.13
C GLU A 35 32.36 9.80 13.97
N ILE A 36 31.91 9.78 15.23
CA ILE A 36 31.98 8.61 16.11
C ILE A 36 30.99 7.54 15.66
N ILE A 37 29.74 7.94 15.34
CA ILE A 37 28.70 7.06 14.84
C ILE A 37 29.10 6.53 13.47
N ARG A 38 29.60 7.38 12.56
CA ARG A 38 30.06 6.98 11.22
C ARG A 38 31.13 5.89 11.27
N LYS A 39 32.14 6.03 12.14
CA LYS A 39 33.17 5.00 12.34
C LYS A 39 32.61 3.71 12.94
N ALA A 40 31.67 3.82 13.87
CA ALA A 40 31.02 2.66 14.46
C ALA A 40 30.12 1.93 13.44
N ILE A 41 29.44 2.68 12.56
CA ILE A 41 28.74 2.15 11.39
C ILE A 41 29.74 1.42 10.52
N GLU A 42 30.79 2.06 9.98
CA GLU A 42 31.79 1.42 9.10
C GLU A 42 32.42 0.14 9.70
N TYR A 43 32.57 0.10 11.02
CA TYR A 43 33.13 -1.05 11.74
C TYR A 43 32.15 -2.24 11.87
N ILE A 44 30.85 -1.97 12.03
CA ILE A 44 29.82 -2.99 12.24
C ILE A 44 29.09 -3.34 10.94
N PHE A 45 28.78 -2.31 10.16
CA PHE A 45 28.03 -2.31 8.93
C PHE A 45 28.90 -1.72 7.81
N SER A 46 29.10 -2.46 6.73
CA SER A 46 29.84 -1.97 5.56
C SER A 46 29.06 -0.93 4.73
N PHE A 47 27.93 -0.45 5.23
CA PHE A 47 26.96 0.44 4.58
C PHE A 47 26.25 1.30 5.64
N ASN A 48 25.58 2.39 5.24
CA ASN A 48 24.78 3.23 6.13
C ASN A 48 23.31 2.71 6.20
N PRO A 49 22.86 2.14 7.34
CA PRO A 49 21.51 1.62 7.49
C PRO A 49 20.42 2.68 7.29
N GLY A 50 20.65 3.92 7.73
CA GLY A 50 19.67 4.99 7.64
C GLY A 50 19.50 5.52 6.22
N GLU A 51 20.58 5.63 5.44
CA GLU A 51 20.49 5.92 4.00
C GLU A 51 19.69 4.85 3.25
N MET A 52 19.93 3.58 3.55
CA MET A 52 19.23 2.47 2.91
C MET A 52 17.73 2.47 3.23
N VAL A 53 17.35 2.79 4.48
CA VAL A 53 15.94 2.97 4.86
C VAL A 53 15.34 4.18 4.15
N ALA A 54 16.05 5.31 4.08
CA ALA A 54 15.60 6.50 3.37
C ALA A 54 15.34 6.22 1.88
N ASP A 55 16.16 5.38 1.24
CA ASP A 55 15.92 4.94 -0.14
C ASP A 55 14.65 4.07 -0.26
N TRP A 56 14.40 3.18 0.70
CA TRP A 56 13.17 2.35 0.70
C TRP A 56 11.90 3.18 0.89
N VAL A 57 11.98 4.24 1.70
CA VAL A 57 10.83 5.10 2.07
C VAL A 57 10.85 6.46 1.35
N GLY A 58 11.70 6.65 0.34
CA GLY A 58 11.85 7.92 -0.39
C GLY A 58 10.91 8.13 -1.58
N GLY A 59 10.00 7.19 -1.86
CA GLY A 59 9.05 7.22 -2.97
C GLY A 59 7.83 8.13 -2.76
N ASP A 60 7.01 8.30 -3.82
CA ASP A 60 5.78 9.10 -3.78
C ASP A 60 4.59 8.27 -3.25
N TRP A 61 4.59 8.01 -1.94
CA TRP A 61 3.55 7.21 -1.26
C TRP A 61 2.20 7.91 -1.23
N LYS A 62 2.22 9.24 -1.26
CA LYS A 62 1.03 10.06 -1.36
C LYS A 62 0.32 9.77 -2.68
N ALA A 63 1.06 9.68 -3.79
CA ALA A 63 0.48 9.28 -5.08
C ALA A 63 -0.09 7.86 -5.05
N VAL A 64 0.52 6.90 -4.33
CA VAL A 64 -0.03 5.53 -4.18
C VAL A 64 -1.33 5.54 -3.38
N SER A 65 -1.40 6.29 -2.29
CA SER A 65 -2.62 6.45 -1.48
C SER A 65 -3.72 7.17 -2.27
N GLU A 66 -3.38 8.26 -2.97
CA GLU A 66 -4.29 9.00 -3.86
C GLU A 66 -4.83 8.12 -5.00
N ALA A 67 -3.99 7.24 -5.55
CA ALA A 67 -4.41 6.29 -6.59
C ALA A 67 -5.47 5.29 -6.10
N GLY A 68 -5.50 4.98 -4.79
CA GLY A 68 -6.51 4.10 -4.17
C GLY A 68 -7.91 4.69 -4.09
N VAL A 69 -8.04 6.02 -4.11
CA VAL A 69 -9.32 6.75 -4.05
C VAL A 69 -10.06 6.73 -5.40
N ALA A 70 -9.32 6.70 -6.51
CA ALA A 70 -9.91 6.63 -7.85
C ALA A 70 -10.79 5.38 -8.08
N PRO A 71 -10.35 4.13 -7.80
CA PRO A 71 -11.20 2.95 -7.92
C PRO A 71 -12.34 2.94 -6.89
N GLU A 72 -12.19 3.57 -5.73
CA GLU A 72 -13.26 3.70 -4.74
C GLU A 72 -14.42 4.56 -5.27
N GLN A 73 -14.12 5.76 -5.77
CA GLN A 73 -15.12 6.65 -6.35
C GLN A 73 -15.76 6.04 -7.61
N MET A 74 -14.97 5.32 -8.41
CA MET A 74 -15.49 4.60 -9.58
C MET A 74 -16.43 3.45 -9.15
N ASN A 75 -16.09 2.71 -8.10
CA ASN A 75 -16.98 1.70 -7.51
C ASN A 75 -18.32 2.34 -7.09
N GLU A 76 -18.29 3.46 -6.36
CA GLU A 76 -19.54 4.14 -5.95
C GLU A 76 -20.37 4.60 -7.15
N TYR A 77 -19.74 5.14 -8.19
CA TYR A 77 -20.41 5.56 -9.41
C TYR A 77 -21.09 4.36 -10.11
N VAL A 78 -20.32 3.29 -10.36
CA VAL A 78 -20.78 2.10 -11.07
C VAL A 78 -21.90 1.41 -10.30
N GLY A 79 -21.76 1.24 -8.98
CA GLY A 79 -22.80 0.67 -8.13
C GLY A 79 -24.11 1.47 -8.15
N ARG A 80 -24.03 2.82 -8.10
CA ARG A 80 -25.22 3.68 -8.24
C ARG A 80 -25.84 3.57 -9.62
N PHE A 81 -25.04 3.52 -10.68
CA PHE A 81 -25.51 3.40 -12.05
C PHE A 81 -26.25 2.06 -12.28
N GLY A 82 -25.69 0.96 -11.80
CA GLY A 82 -26.34 -0.36 -11.87
C GLY A 82 -27.65 -0.41 -11.08
N TYR A 83 -27.66 0.19 -9.88
CA TYR A 83 -28.87 0.35 -9.09
C TYR A 83 -29.96 1.14 -9.82
N GLU A 84 -29.62 2.28 -10.43
CA GLU A 84 -30.57 3.10 -11.18
C GLU A 84 -31.13 2.37 -12.41
N ILE A 85 -30.31 1.64 -13.17
CA ILE A 85 -30.77 0.79 -14.29
C ILE A 85 -31.78 -0.25 -13.79
N ASN A 86 -31.47 -0.90 -12.67
CA ASN A 86 -32.34 -1.92 -12.07
C ASN A 86 -33.69 -1.33 -11.61
N GLN A 87 -33.69 -0.13 -11.02
CA GLN A 87 -34.93 0.57 -10.63
C GLN A 87 -35.76 0.94 -11.86
N VAL A 88 -35.15 1.55 -12.89
CA VAL A 88 -35.85 1.90 -14.13
C VAL A 88 -36.40 0.67 -14.84
N ARG A 89 -35.69 -0.47 -14.79
CA ARG A 89 -36.21 -1.75 -15.30
C ARG A 89 -37.50 -2.15 -14.58
N ILE A 90 -37.50 -2.15 -13.25
CA ILE A 90 -38.66 -2.53 -12.43
C ILE A 90 -39.85 -1.63 -12.77
N ASP A 91 -39.66 -0.31 -12.75
CA ASP A 91 -40.71 0.67 -13.08
C ASP A 91 -41.25 0.49 -14.50
N MET A 92 -40.36 0.17 -15.46
CA MET A 92 -40.75 -0.07 -16.85
C MET A 92 -41.57 -1.36 -17.02
N MET A 93 -41.29 -2.40 -16.23
CA MET A 93 -41.99 -3.68 -16.30
C MET A 93 -43.36 -3.68 -15.60
N ASP A 94 -43.68 -2.67 -14.79
CA ASP A 94 -45.00 -2.53 -14.18
C ASP A 94 -46.11 -2.30 -15.21
N ASP A 95 -45.79 -1.61 -16.32
CA ASP A 95 -46.77 -1.22 -17.34
C ASP A 95 -46.51 -1.80 -18.74
N TRP A 96 -45.35 -2.44 -18.97
CA TRP A 96 -44.97 -2.99 -20.28
C TRP A 96 -44.94 -4.52 -20.29
N GLU A 97 -45.84 -5.13 -21.07
CA GLU A 97 -45.95 -6.59 -21.21
C GLU A 97 -45.67 -7.10 -22.63
N GLY A 98 -45.49 -8.43 -22.75
CA GLY A 98 -45.29 -9.15 -24.01
C GLY A 98 -43.86 -9.62 -24.25
N HIS A 99 -43.62 -10.33 -25.36
CA HIS A 99 -42.31 -10.94 -25.64
C HIS A 99 -41.15 -9.94 -25.72
N ALA A 100 -41.42 -8.72 -26.21
CA ALA A 100 -40.44 -7.65 -26.24
C ALA A 100 -40.09 -7.15 -24.83
N ALA A 101 -41.09 -7.01 -23.95
CA ALA A 101 -40.88 -6.63 -22.56
C ALA A 101 -40.06 -7.68 -21.81
N SER A 102 -40.39 -8.97 -21.96
CA SER A 102 -39.61 -10.05 -21.32
C SER A 102 -38.15 -10.13 -21.80
N ALA A 103 -37.89 -9.83 -23.08
CA ALA A 103 -36.53 -9.78 -23.61
C ALA A 103 -35.75 -8.56 -23.07
N ALA A 104 -36.41 -7.41 -22.96
CA ALA A 104 -35.84 -6.19 -22.40
C ALA A 104 -35.56 -6.34 -20.89
N ASP A 105 -36.49 -6.92 -20.12
CA ASP A 105 -36.33 -7.21 -18.69
C ASP A 105 -35.05 -8.02 -18.45
N LYS A 106 -34.94 -9.16 -19.12
CA LYS A 106 -33.76 -10.03 -19.01
C LYS A 106 -32.47 -9.32 -19.39
N TYR A 107 -32.49 -8.50 -20.44
CA TYR A 107 -31.32 -7.73 -20.85
C TYR A 107 -30.88 -6.73 -19.78
N PHE A 108 -31.81 -5.91 -19.26
CA PHE A 108 -31.48 -4.90 -18.25
C PHE A 108 -31.15 -5.51 -16.88
N GLU A 109 -31.70 -6.67 -16.55
CA GLU A 109 -31.27 -7.46 -15.38
C GLU A 109 -29.82 -7.90 -15.52
N LEU A 110 -29.45 -8.53 -16.63
CA LEU A 110 -28.06 -8.96 -16.86
C LEU A 110 -27.11 -7.77 -16.92
N LEU A 111 -27.51 -6.66 -17.54
CA LEU A 111 -26.73 -5.43 -17.58
C LEU A 111 -26.48 -4.88 -16.17
N ALA A 112 -27.51 -4.79 -15.33
CA ALA A 112 -27.37 -4.31 -13.96
C ALA A 112 -26.45 -5.21 -13.13
N LEU A 113 -26.56 -6.53 -13.28
CA LEU A 113 -25.70 -7.51 -12.61
C LEU A 113 -24.22 -7.39 -13.05
N GLN A 114 -23.97 -7.23 -14.34
CA GLN A 114 -22.61 -7.03 -14.86
C GLN A 114 -21.98 -5.73 -14.38
N ILE A 115 -22.78 -4.66 -14.28
CA ILE A 115 -22.33 -3.38 -13.72
C ILE A 115 -21.98 -3.54 -12.23
N ASP A 116 -22.82 -4.24 -11.45
CA ASP A 116 -22.54 -4.52 -10.04
C ASP A 116 -21.27 -5.36 -9.84
N GLU A 117 -21.00 -6.32 -10.73
CA GLU A 117 -19.76 -7.12 -10.73
C GLU A 117 -18.51 -6.24 -10.95
N VAL A 118 -18.57 -5.27 -11.88
CA VAL A 118 -17.50 -4.28 -12.09
C VAL A 118 -17.28 -3.44 -10.82
N SER A 119 -18.36 -3.05 -10.14
CA SER A 119 -18.31 -2.33 -8.86
C SER A 119 -17.50 -3.13 -7.83
N SER A 120 -17.83 -4.41 -7.65
CA SER A 120 -17.13 -5.32 -6.74
C SER A 120 -15.62 -5.40 -7.03
N HIS A 121 -15.23 -5.55 -8.30
CA HIS A 121 -13.81 -5.57 -8.68
C HIS A 121 -13.08 -4.26 -8.37
N LEU A 122 -13.72 -3.12 -8.61
CA LEU A 122 -13.17 -1.80 -8.28
C LEU A 122 -13.01 -1.62 -6.76
N HIS A 123 -13.96 -2.11 -5.97
CA HIS A 123 -13.86 -2.09 -4.51
C HIS A 123 -12.67 -2.92 -4.01
N VAL A 124 -12.48 -4.13 -4.54
CA VAL A 124 -11.31 -4.96 -4.19
C VAL A 124 -10.01 -4.27 -4.59
N ALA A 125 -9.96 -3.64 -5.78
CA ALA A 125 -8.79 -2.89 -6.22
C ALA A 125 -8.45 -1.74 -5.26
N SER A 126 -9.45 -0.94 -4.85
CA SER A 126 -9.27 0.12 -3.84
C SER A 126 -8.71 -0.44 -2.52
N GLN A 127 -9.28 -1.53 -1.99
CA GLN A 127 -8.78 -2.16 -0.77
C GLN A 127 -7.30 -2.58 -0.89
N GLN A 128 -6.86 -3.08 -2.05
CA GLN A 128 -5.46 -3.45 -2.27
C GLN A 128 -4.52 -2.23 -2.22
N TYR A 129 -4.94 -1.09 -2.78
CA TYR A 129 -4.15 0.16 -2.68
C TYR A 129 -4.05 0.66 -1.24
N HIS A 130 -5.14 0.64 -0.47
CA HIS A 130 -5.10 1.04 0.94
C HIS A 130 -4.26 0.07 1.79
N PHE A 131 -4.37 -1.23 1.54
CA PHE A 131 -3.54 -2.24 2.20
C PHE A 131 -2.05 -2.03 1.91
N LEU A 132 -1.70 -1.74 0.65
CA LEU A 132 -0.35 -1.43 0.23
C LEU A 132 0.20 -0.16 0.92
N ALA A 133 -0.58 0.92 0.91
CA ALA A 133 -0.20 2.19 1.55
C ALA A 133 0.04 2.01 3.05
N GLY A 134 -0.85 1.30 3.76
CA GLY A 134 -0.68 0.99 5.18
C GLY A 134 0.52 0.09 5.47
N GLY A 135 0.80 -0.89 4.61
CA GLY A 135 1.95 -1.77 4.74
C GLY A 135 3.30 -1.05 4.60
N ILE A 136 3.38 -0.10 3.66
CA ILE A 136 4.57 0.74 3.44
C ILE A 136 4.75 1.72 4.61
N LEU A 137 3.67 2.32 5.10
CA LEU A 137 3.73 3.18 6.28
C LEU A 137 4.25 2.43 7.50
N ALA A 138 3.69 1.25 7.80
CA ALA A 138 4.13 0.42 8.91
C ALA A 138 5.59 -0.04 8.76
N LEU A 139 6.07 -0.22 7.53
CA LEU A 139 7.49 -0.46 7.26
C LEU A 139 8.34 0.77 7.59
N ALA A 140 7.91 1.96 7.18
CA ALA A 140 8.64 3.20 7.43
C ALA A 140 8.79 3.50 8.92
N GLU A 141 7.71 3.32 9.70
CA GLU A 141 7.73 3.46 11.16
C GLU A 141 8.69 2.45 11.81
N GLU A 142 8.56 1.16 11.47
CA GLU A 142 9.42 0.12 12.06
C GLU A 142 10.89 0.30 11.67
N ALA A 143 11.16 0.69 10.42
CA ALA A 143 12.50 0.93 9.93
C ALA A 143 13.13 2.16 10.60
N SER A 144 12.40 3.27 10.75
CA SER A 144 12.86 4.44 11.49
C SER A 144 13.17 4.09 12.95
N ASN A 145 12.25 3.40 13.64
CA ASN A 145 12.46 2.97 15.02
C ASN A 145 13.67 2.04 15.15
N GLY A 146 13.81 1.07 14.26
CA GLY A 146 14.94 0.14 14.27
C GLY A 146 16.28 0.82 14.03
N VAL A 147 16.32 1.81 13.14
CA VAL A 147 17.51 2.64 12.89
C VAL A 147 17.85 3.49 14.12
N HIS A 148 16.89 4.20 14.74
CA HIS A 148 17.14 4.93 16.00
C HIS A 148 17.66 4.02 17.13
N GLU A 149 17.12 2.80 17.27
CA GLU A 149 17.62 1.84 18.26
C GLU A 149 19.05 1.38 17.99
N ILE A 150 19.46 1.32 16.71
CA ILE A 150 20.85 1.08 16.33
C ILE A 150 21.69 2.30 16.72
N GLU A 151 21.20 3.52 16.48
CA GLU A 151 21.89 4.77 16.87
C GLU A 151 22.26 4.79 18.35
N ASP A 152 21.27 4.54 19.21
CA ASP A 152 21.44 4.56 20.66
C ASP A 152 22.52 3.57 21.10
N LYS A 153 22.56 2.39 20.46
CA LYS A 153 23.57 1.37 20.73
C LYS A 153 24.94 1.79 20.22
N LEU A 154 25.01 2.40 19.04
CA LEU A 154 26.26 2.91 18.46
C LEU A 154 26.83 4.07 19.29
N ILE A 155 26.00 4.98 19.79
CA ILE A 155 26.40 6.05 20.71
C ILE A 155 26.92 5.43 22.02
N ALA A 156 26.19 4.49 22.60
CA ALA A 156 26.64 3.78 23.80
C ALA A 156 27.97 3.04 23.56
N MET A 157 28.17 2.44 22.39
CA MET A 157 29.43 1.81 21.99
C MET A 157 30.55 2.85 21.80
N GLY A 158 30.30 3.99 21.16
CA GLY A 158 31.27 5.06 20.97
C GLY A 158 31.73 5.66 22.30
N VAL A 159 30.81 5.90 23.22
CA VAL A 159 31.13 6.32 24.60
C VAL A 159 31.95 5.25 25.33
N LYS A 160 31.59 3.97 25.18
CA LYS A 160 32.38 2.86 25.74
C LYS A 160 33.75 2.73 25.10
N ALA A 161 33.91 3.02 23.81
CA ALA A 161 35.20 3.01 23.12
C ALA A 161 36.10 4.15 23.59
N ILE A 162 35.54 5.33 23.85
CA ILE A 162 36.25 6.45 24.50
C ILE A 162 36.66 6.06 25.93
N ALA A 163 35.75 5.46 26.71
CA ALA A 163 36.05 4.96 28.05
C ALA A 163 37.09 3.82 28.02
N ALA A 164 37.02 2.93 27.02
CA ALA A 164 37.97 1.85 26.81
C ALA A 164 39.33 2.40 26.40
N ALA A 165 39.42 3.45 25.60
CA ALA A 165 40.67 4.13 25.31
C ALA A 165 41.28 4.73 26.59
N ALA A 166 40.48 5.39 27.44
CA ALA A 166 40.92 5.90 28.74
C ALA A 166 41.32 4.81 29.74
N LEU A 167 40.76 3.60 29.61
CA LEU A 167 41.07 2.44 30.47
C LEU A 167 42.04 1.44 29.82
N SER A 168 42.40 1.61 28.54
CA SER A 168 43.30 0.70 27.79
C SER A 168 44.74 0.75 28.28
N GLU A 169 45.07 1.75 29.10
CA GLU A 169 46.28 1.78 29.93
C GLU A 169 46.27 0.70 31.03
N THR A 170 45.12 0.05 31.27
CA THR A 170 44.96 -1.06 32.22
C THR A 170 44.68 -2.36 31.45
N VAL A 171 45.45 -3.42 31.73
CA VAL A 171 45.37 -4.75 31.06
C VAL A 171 43.97 -5.39 31.14
N VAL A 172 43.19 -5.01 32.16
CA VAL A 172 41.82 -5.49 32.38
C VAL A 172 40.81 -4.82 31.44
N GLY A 173 41.09 -3.60 30.97
CA GLY A 173 40.24 -2.86 30.04
C GLY A 173 40.14 -3.52 28.66
N SER A 174 41.22 -4.11 28.15
CA SER A 174 41.23 -4.64 26.77
C SER A 174 40.39 -5.91 26.59
N LEU A 175 40.37 -6.79 27.60
CA LEU A 175 39.70 -8.10 27.52
C LEU A 175 38.18 -8.03 27.75
N ILE A 176 37.74 -7.25 28.73
CA ILE A 176 36.31 -7.11 29.05
C ILE A 176 35.60 -6.33 27.94
N PHE A 177 36.23 -5.27 27.43
CA PHE A 177 35.61 -4.40 26.42
C PHE A 177 35.59 -5.04 25.03
N GLY A 178 36.53 -5.92 24.67
CA GLY A 178 36.48 -6.66 23.41
C GLY A 178 35.26 -7.59 23.29
N ALA A 179 34.94 -8.32 24.36
CA ALA A 179 33.76 -9.19 24.39
C ALA A 179 32.44 -8.40 24.46
N TRP A 180 32.42 -7.28 25.21
CA TRP A 180 31.26 -6.39 25.27
C TRP A 180 30.98 -5.70 23.93
N ALA A 181 32.02 -5.22 23.25
CA ALA A 181 31.89 -4.61 21.92
C ALA A 181 31.34 -5.59 20.89
N ALA A 182 31.78 -6.86 20.92
CA ALA A 182 31.25 -7.90 20.04
C ALA A 182 29.75 -8.20 20.34
N SER A 183 29.37 -8.21 21.62
CA SER A 183 27.97 -8.42 22.03
C SER A 183 27.05 -7.29 21.60
N ASP A 184 27.48 -6.03 21.75
CA ASP A 184 26.69 -4.88 21.34
C ASP A 184 26.63 -4.74 19.81
N ALA A 185 27.72 -5.06 19.09
CA ALA A 185 27.71 -5.14 17.63
C ALA A 185 26.73 -6.21 17.12
N LYS A 186 26.70 -7.39 17.75
CA LYS A 186 25.71 -8.42 17.42
C LYS A 186 24.28 -7.92 17.58
N LYS A 187 23.96 -7.21 18.67
CA LYS A 187 22.61 -6.66 18.88
C LYS A 187 22.22 -5.63 17.81
N CYS A 188 23.19 -4.85 17.32
CA CYS A 188 22.95 -3.91 16.23
C CYS A 188 22.61 -4.67 14.95
N VAL A 189 23.39 -5.70 14.60
CA VAL A 189 23.15 -6.55 13.44
C VAL A 189 21.81 -7.30 13.55
N ASP A 190 21.51 -7.89 14.72
CA ASP A 190 20.24 -8.58 14.96
C ASP A 190 19.05 -7.61 14.82
N ARG A 191 19.19 -6.35 15.26
CA ARG A 191 18.12 -5.34 15.08
C ARG A 191 17.97 -4.95 13.60
N TRP A 192 19.07 -4.77 12.89
CA TRP A 192 19.05 -4.49 11.46
C TRP A 192 18.40 -5.61 10.65
N LEU A 193 18.71 -6.88 10.96
CA LEU A 193 18.11 -8.02 10.29
C LEU A 193 16.57 -8.04 10.44
N LYS A 194 16.04 -7.67 11.62
CA LYS A 194 14.59 -7.55 11.81
C LYS A 194 13.95 -6.46 10.94
N VAL A 195 14.63 -5.32 10.80
CA VAL A 195 14.18 -4.24 9.90
C VAL A 195 14.17 -4.73 8.45
N TYR A 196 15.21 -5.45 8.04
CA TYR A 196 15.33 -6.01 6.70
C TYR A 196 14.31 -7.13 6.41
N GLU A 197 14.05 -8.03 7.36
CA GLU A 197 12.99 -9.06 7.26
C GLU A 197 11.61 -8.42 7.08
N ARG A 198 11.35 -7.29 7.76
CA ARG A 198 10.12 -6.52 7.60
C ARG A 198 10.03 -5.90 6.20
N TYR A 199 11.13 -5.35 5.69
CA TYR A 199 11.21 -4.86 4.31
C TYR A 199 10.87 -5.95 3.29
N GLU A 200 11.47 -7.14 3.38
CA GLU A 200 11.19 -8.24 2.46
C GLU A 200 9.72 -8.71 2.52
N THR A 201 9.14 -8.72 3.72
CA THR A 201 7.72 -9.02 3.91
C THR A 201 6.83 -7.99 3.20
N THR A 202 7.14 -6.70 3.32
CA THR A 202 6.40 -5.64 2.65
C THR A 202 6.55 -5.71 1.13
N ILE A 203 7.74 -5.99 0.59
CA ILE A 203 7.94 -6.21 -0.85
C ILE A 203 7.12 -7.41 -1.35
N THR A 204 7.04 -8.48 -0.58
CA THR A 204 6.19 -9.64 -0.90
C THR A 204 4.71 -9.26 -0.95
N VAL A 205 4.25 -8.44 -0.01
CA VAL A 205 2.90 -7.87 -0.03
C VAL A 205 2.67 -7.04 -1.29
N VAL A 206 3.61 -6.15 -1.66
CA VAL A 206 3.53 -5.34 -2.88
C VAL A 206 3.32 -6.20 -4.12
N HIS A 207 4.16 -7.23 -4.31
CA HIS A 207 4.05 -8.12 -5.46
C HIS A 207 2.74 -8.93 -5.45
N THR A 208 2.26 -9.33 -4.28
CA THR A 208 0.98 -10.03 -4.14
C THR A 208 -0.18 -9.12 -4.54
N SER A 209 -0.18 -7.86 -4.12
CA SER A 209 -1.21 -6.88 -4.50
C SER A 209 -1.17 -6.56 -5.99
N ILE A 210 0.03 -6.44 -6.60
CA ILE A 210 0.15 -6.29 -8.06
C ILE A 210 -0.47 -7.49 -8.78
N GLY A 211 -0.13 -8.72 -8.38
CA GLY A 211 -0.70 -9.93 -8.98
C GLY A 211 -2.22 -10.03 -8.80
N ALA A 212 -2.76 -9.56 -7.67
CA ALA A 212 -4.20 -9.47 -7.44
C ALA A 212 -4.85 -8.46 -8.40
N LEU A 213 -4.25 -7.27 -8.57
CA LEU A 213 -4.73 -6.26 -9.52
C LEU A 213 -4.66 -6.75 -10.97
N GLU A 214 -3.59 -7.43 -11.37
CA GLU A 214 -3.49 -8.04 -12.71
C GLU A 214 -4.56 -9.10 -12.94
N THR A 215 -4.85 -9.91 -11.92
CA THR A 215 -5.93 -10.92 -11.96
C THR A 215 -7.30 -10.27 -12.12
N LEU A 216 -7.57 -9.19 -11.37
CA LEU A 216 -8.80 -8.39 -11.51
C LEU A 216 -8.91 -7.76 -12.90
N LEU A 217 -7.80 -7.23 -13.44
CA LEU A 217 -7.80 -6.69 -14.80
C LEU A 217 -8.10 -7.77 -15.85
N GLY A 218 -7.63 -9.00 -15.63
CA GLY A 218 -7.93 -10.15 -16.47
C GLY A 218 -9.35 -10.72 -16.31
N SER A 219 -10.04 -10.42 -15.20
CA SER A 219 -11.41 -10.90 -14.95
C SER A 219 -12.50 -9.97 -15.50
N PHE A 220 -12.16 -8.79 -16.02
CA PHE A 220 -13.16 -7.94 -16.68
C PHE A 220 -13.71 -8.64 -17.94
N PRO A 221 -15.04 -8.79 -18.06
CA PRO A 221 -15.65 -9.37 -19.25
C PRO A 221 -15.22 -8.58 -20.48
N SER A 222 -14.77 -9.28 -21.53
CA SER A 222 -14.54 -8.61 -22.81
C SER A 222 -15.88 -8.04 -23.30
N THR A 223 -15.88 -6.79 -23.79
CA THR A 223 -17.10 -6.10 -24.27
C THR A 223 -17.86 -6.83 -25.38
N GLY A 224 -17.32 -7.93 -25.91
CA GLY A 224 -17.97 -8.81 -26.89
C GLY A 224 -19.01 -9.79 -26.34
N GLU A 225 -19.12 -9.96 -25.01
CA GLU A 225 -20.06 -10.92 -24.40
C GLU A 225 -21.44 -10.34 -24.06
N MET A 226 -21.61 -9.01 -24.15
CA MET A 226 -22.92 -8.38 -23.92
C MET A 226 -23.81 -8.61 -25.14
N VAL A 227 -24.49 -9.75 -25.16
CA VAL A 227 -25.42 -10.11 -26.24
C VAL A 227 -26.57 -9.12 -26.25
N LEU A 228 -26.63 -8.29 -27.30
CA LEU A 228 -27.79 -7.44 -27.54
C LEU A 228 -29.04 -8.31 -27.69
N PRO A 229 -30.20 -7.89 -27.16
CA PRO A 229 -31.43 -8.62 -27.35
C PRO A 229 -31.67 -8.80 -28.85
N ALA A 230 -32.15 -9.99 -29.24
CA ALA A 230 -32.50 -10.26 -30.63
C ALA A 230 -33.48 -9.18 -31.14
N GLY A 231 -33.38 -8.81 -32.41
CA GLY A 231 -34.28 -7.84 -33.02
C GLY A 231 -35.74 -8.22 -32.83
N TYR A 232 -36.61 -7.21 -32.70
CA TYR A 232 -38.04 -7.41 -32.51
C TYR A 232 -38.64 -8.24 -33.67
N ASP A 233 -39.13 -9.44 -33.37
CA ASP A 233 -39.90 -10.27 -34.31
C ASP A 233 -41.38 -9.88 -34.21
N HIS A 234 -41.81 -8.98 -35.09
CA HIS A 234 -43.22 -8.57 -35.14
C HIS A 234 -44.09 -9.75 -35.62
N PRO A 235 -45.27 -9.97 -35.05
CA PRO A 235 -46.22 -10.95 -35.59
C PRO A 235 -46.79 -10.58 -36.98
N GLY A 236 -46.38 -9.44 -37.56
CA GLY A 236 -46.93 -8.85 -38.80
C GLY A 236 -46.00 -8.83 -40.01
N VAL A 237 -44.76 -9.31 -39.93
CA VAL A 237 -43.91 -9.52 -41.12
C VAL A 237 -43.28 -10.91 -40.98
N PRO A 238 -43.35 -11.74 -42.03
CA PRO A 238 -42.89 -13.14 -42.02
C PRO A 238 -41.38 -13.29 -41.90
#